data_AF-A0A1G1E7R1-F1
#
_entry.id   AF-A0A1G1E7R1-F1
#
_cell.length_a   1.000
_cell.length_b   1.000
_cell.length_c   1.000
_cell.angle_alpha   90.00
_cell.angle_beta   90.00
_cell.angle_gamma   90.00
#
_symmetry.space_group_name_H-M   'P 1'
#
loop_
_entity.id
_entity.type
_entity.pdbx_description
1 polymer ?
#
loop_
_entity_poly.entity_id
_entity_poly.type
_entity_poly.pdbx_seq_one_letter_code
_entity_poly.pdbx_strand_id
1 'polypeptide(L)' 'MGAERLLKKVMESLSDLVKIPEDILEKAGTLDRYYIPTRYPNGFERGAPRDYFFQKDAEDAIQYAEEIIKFSKKWIST' A
#
# COMPACT_ATOMS: atom_id res chain seq x y z
N MET A 1 -2.77 18.69 -1.69
CA MET A 1 -3.01 17.39 -1.00
C MET A 1 -2.57 16.27 -1.93
N GLY A 2 -1.30 15.84 -1.95
CA GLY A 2 -0.84 14.98 -3.07
C GLY A 2 0.08 13.81 -2.72
N ALA A 3 1.11 14.03 -1.89
CA ALA A 3 2.14 13.00 -1.65
C ALA A 3 2.35 12.66 -0.17
N GLU A 4 1.85 13.50 0.75
CA GLU A 4 2.22 13.48 2.17
C GLU A 4 1.48 12.42 3.01
N ARG A 5 0.61 11.60 2.39
CA ARG A 5 -0.15 10.54 3.07
C ARG A 5 0.01 9.16 2.42
N LEU A 6 1.01 9.00 1.57
CA LEU A 6 1.34 7.69 0.98
C LEU A 6 1.93 6.79 2.05
N LEU A 7 1.47 5.54 2.12
CA LEU A 7 1.95 4.56 3.08
C LEU A 7 3.45 4.37 2.94
N LYS A 8 3.99 4.26 1.72
CA LYS A 8 5.43 4.14 1.50
C LYS A 8 6.21 5.32 2.10
N LYS A 9 5.71 6.54 1.96
CA LYS A 9 6.35 7.75 2.50
C LYS A 9 6.32 7.79 4.02
N VAL A 10 5.21 7.37 4.62
CA VAL A 10 5.10 7.21 6.08
C VAL A 10 6.14 6.20 6.56
N MET A 11 6.27 5.05 5.88
CA MET A 11 7.28 4.05 6.23
C MET A 11 8.69 4.61 6.07
N GLU A 12 9.03 5.22 4.94
CA GLU A 12 10.35 5.86 4.73
C GLU A 12 10.71 6.85 5.84
N SER A 13 9.76 7.66 6.33
CA SER A 13 10.03 8.61 7.42
C SER A 13 10.40 7.96 8.76
N LEU A 14 10.10 6.68 8.94
CA LEU A 14 10.43 5.91 10.14
C LEU A 14 11.79 5.20 10.04
N SER A 15 12.50 5.30 8.91
CA SER A 15 13.77 4.59 8.70
C SER A 15 14.87 4.98 9.70
N ASP A 16 14.80 6.18 10.24
CA ASP A 16 15.75 6.67 11.25
C ASP A 16 15.55 6.02 12.63
N LEU A 17 14.36 5.47 12.88
CA LEU A 17 14.00 4.81 14.14
C LEU A 17 14.00 3.28 14.02
N VAL A 18 13.68 2.79 12.83
CA VAL A 18 13.38 1.38 12.57
C VAL A 18 14.03 0.95 11.27
N LYS A 19 14.72 -0.20 11.28
CA LYS A 19 15.17 -0.81 10.02
C LYS A 19 13.97 -1.37 9.27
N ILE A 20 13.64 -0.77 8.14
CA ILE A 20 12.54 -1.19 7.27
C ILE A 20 13.11 -1.99 6.10
N PRO A 21 12.72 -3.27 5.94
CA PRO A 21 13.10 -4.06 4.77
C PRO A 21 12.57 -3.45 3.46
N GLU A 22 13.34 -3.57 2.38
CA GLU A 22 12.94 -3.03 1.07
C GLU A 22 11.63 -3.66 0.57
N ASP A 23 11.42 -4.96 0.81
CA ASP A 23 10.20 -5.66 0.41
C ASP A 23 8.95 -5.09 1.08
N ILE A 24 9.08 -4.55 2.30
CA ILE A 24 7.98 -3.87 3.00
C ILE A 24 7.68 -2.51 2.35
N LEU A 25 8.70 -1.77 1.91
CA LEU A 25 8.52 -0.50 1.19
C LEU A 25 7.90 -0.70 -0.19
N GLU A 26 8.29 -1.75 -0.91
CA GLU A 26 7.70 -2.13 -2.20
C GLU A 26 6.22 -2.53 -2.05
N LYS A 27 5.89 -3.32 -1.03
CA LYS A 27 4.50 -3.68 -0.68
C LYS A 27 3.67 -2.44 -0.36
N ALA A 28 4.21 -1.52 0.46
CA ALA A 28 3.54 -0.26 0.78
C ALA A 28 3.28 0.59 -0.46
N GLY A 29 4.28 0.73 -1.34
CA GLY A 29 4.14 1.46 -2.60
C GLY A 29 3.14 0.81 -3.55
N THR A 30 3.03 -0.52 -3.53
CA THR A 30 2.01 -1.24 -4.30
C THR A 30 0.61 -0.93 -3.79
N LEU A 31 0.39 -0.94 -2.47
CA LEU A 31 -0.91 -0.60 -1.87
C LEU A 31 -1.30 0.86 -2.13
N ASP A 32 -0.34 1.79 -2.15
CA ASP A 32 -0.58 3.20 -2.50
C ASP A 32 -1.21 3.35 -3.90
N ARG A 33 -0.83 2.48 -4.86
CA ARG A 33 -1.39 2.49 -6.22
C ARG A 33 -2.86 2.11 -6.26
N TYR A 34 -3.36 1.36 -5.27
CA TYR A 34 -4.77 0.99 -5.20
C TYR A 34 -5.66 2.10 -4.62
N TYR A 35 -5.10 3.09 -3.92
CA TYR A 35 -5.90 4.07 -3.18
C TYR A 35 -6.84 4.92 -4.06
N ILE A 36 -6.39 5.44 -5.20
CA ILE A 36 -7.24 6.27 -6.08
C ILE A 36 -8.03 5.44 -7.10
N PRO A 37 -7.39 4.55 -7.90
CA PRO A 37 -8.06 3.92 -9.04
C PRO A 37 -9.17 2.95 -8.62
N THR A 38 -9.10 2.32 -7.45
CA THR A 38 -10.16 1.39 -7.00
C THR A 38 -11.47 2.09 -6.64
N ARG A 39 -11.46 3.41 -6.42
CA ARG A 39 -12.61 4.18 -5.92
C ARG A 39 -13.26 5.10 -6.95
N TYR A 40 -12.49 5.59 -7.93
CA TYR A 40 -12.95 6.62 -8.87
C TYR A 40 -12.78 6.16 -10.31
N PRO A 41 -13.89 5.93 -11.05
CA PRO A 41 -13.85 5.57 -12.47
C PRO A 41 -13.08 6.58 -13.34
N ASN A 42 -13.06 7.85 -12.94
CA ASN A 42 -12.33 8.93 -13.63
C ASN A 42 -10.82 8.67 -13.76
N GLY A 43 -10.27 7.69 -13.04
CA GLY A 43 -8.88 7.24 -13.18
C GLY A 43 -8.61 6.36 -14.41
N PHE A 44 -9.63 5.98 -15.17
CA PHE A 44 -9.53 5.14 -16.36
C PHE A 44 -10.07 5.86 -17.60
N GLU A 45 -9.49 5.60 -18.77
CA GLU A 45 -9.96 6.18 -20.03
C GLU A 45 -11.38 5.72 -20.41
N ARG A 46 -11.75 4.49 -20.00
CA ARG A 46 -13.05 3.86 -20.23
C ARG A 46 -13.34 2.85 -19.11
N GLY A 47 -14.60 2.41 -18.99
CA GLY A 47 -14.99 1.34 -18.05
C GLY A 47 -15.08 1.77 -16.59
N ALA A 48 -15.22 0.80 -15.70
CA ALA A 48 -15.25 0.97 -14.25
C ALA A 48 -14.05 0.28 -13.59
N PRO A 49 -13.66 0.65 -12.36
CA PRO A 49 -12.51 0.04 -11.68
C PRO A 49 -12.52 -1.49 -11.68
N ARG A 50 -13.71 -2.11 -11.50
CA ARG A 50 -13.87 -3.57 -11.51
C ARG A 50 -13.39 -4.26 -12.80
N ASP A 51 -13.26 -3.53 -13.90
CA ASP A 51 -12.85 -4.07 -15.20
C ASP A 51 -11.32 -4.18 -15.31
N TYR A 52 -10.57 -3.55 -14.39
CA TYR A 52 -9.11 -3.45 -14.41
C TYR A 52 -8.42 -4.18 -13.25
N PHE A 53 -9.17 -4.63 -12.25
CA PHE A 53 -8.64 -5.36 -11.10
C PHE A 53 -9.12 -6.81 -11.10
N PHE A 54 -8.20 -7.72 -10.85
CA PHE A 54 -8.44 -9.15 -10.84
C PHE A 54 -8.40 -9.71 -9.42
N GLN A 55 -8.88 -10.94 -9.26
CA GLN A 55 -8.82 -11.65 -7.98
C GLN A 55 -7.38 -11.69 -7.41
N LYS A 56 -6.38 -11.88 -8.28
CA LYS A 56 -4.97 -11.90 -7.86
C LYS A 56 -4.52 -10.58 -7.23
N ASP A 57 -4.97 -9.43 -7.75
CA ASP A 57 -4.68 -8.12 -7.17
C ASP A 57 -5.24 -8.01 -5.75
N ALA A 58 -6.44 -8.54 -5.52
CA ALA A 58 -7.06 -8.52 -4.20
C ALA A 58 -6.33 -9.44 -3.21
N GLU A 59 -5.95 -10.64 -3.65
CA GLU A 59 -5.17 -11.60 -2.84
C GLU A 59 -3.82 -11.00 -2.45
N ASP A 60 -3.09 -10.42 -3.40
CA ASP A 60 -1.80 -9.77 -3.16
C ASP A 60 -1.95 -8.55 -2.24
N ALA A 61 -2.97 -7.72 -2.45
CA ALA A 61 -3.22 -6.56 -1.61
C ALA A 61 -3.48 -6.95 -0.14
N ILE A 62 -4.29 -8.00 0.09
CA ILE A 62 -4.55 -8.52 1.44
C ILE A 62 -3.26 -9.04 2.07
N GLN A 63 -2.52 -9.88 1.35
CA GLN A 63 -1.26 -10.43 1.85
C GLN A 63 -0.26 -9.32 2.20
N TYR A 64 -0.08 -8.32 1.33
CA TYR A 64 0.82 -7.20 1.58
C TYR A 64 0.41 -6.37 2.79
N ALA A 65 -0.90 -6.13 2.97
CA ALA A 65 -1.41 -5.44 4.15
C ALA A 65 -1.13 -6.23 5.43
N GLU A 66 -1.36 -7.55 5.42
CA GLU A 66 -1.06 -8.42 6.57
C GLU A 66 0.41 -8.40 6.95
N GLU A 67 1.31 -8.46 5.97
CA GLU A 67 2.75 -8.43 6.19
C GLU A 67 3.22 -7.09 6.77
N ILE A 68 2.70 -5.96 6.28
CA ILE A 68 2.98 -4.63 6.82
C ILE A 68 2.46 -4.52 8.26
N ILE A 69 1.23 -4.95 8.55
CA ILE A 69 0.68 -4.94 9.91
C ILE A 69 1.52 -5.80 10.85
N LYS A 70 1.92 -7.00 10.41
CA LYS A 70 2.78 -7.90 11.18
C LYS A 70 4.15 -7.26 11.45
N PHE A 71 4.71 -6.55 10.48
CA PHE A 71 5.95 -5.78 10.66
C PHE A 71 5.75 -4.68 11.71
N SER A 72 4.71 -3.84 11.58
CA SER A 72 4.44 -2.74 12.52
C SER A 72 4.22 -3.21 13.95
N LYS A 73 3.50 -4.33 14.15
CA LYS A 73 3.25 -4.89 15.49
C LYS A 73 4.53 -5.24 16.26
N LYS A 74 5.63 -5.59 15.58
CA LYS A 74 6.92 -5.86 16.23
C LYS A 74 7.48 -4.64 16.98
N TRP A 75 7.07 -3.43 16.59
CA TRP A 75 7.59 -2.17 17.13
C TRP A 75 6.62 -1.49 18.11
N ILE A 76 5.36 -1.91 18.16
CA ILE A 76 4.32 -1.30 19.00
C ILE A 76 4.13 -2.06 20.34
N SER A 77 4.46 -3.35 20.39
CA SER A 77 4.28 -4.18 21.60
C SER A 77 5.48 -4.22 22.55
N THR A 78 6.22 -3.11 22.67
CA THR A 78 7.23 -2.89 23.73
C THR A 78 6.62 -2.01 24.81
#